data_AF-A0ABD7DP64-F1
#
_entry.id   AF-A0ABD7DP64-F1
#
_cell.length_a   1.000
_cell.length_b   1.000
_cell.length_c   1.000
_cell.angle_alpha   90.00
_cell.angle_beta   90.00
_cell.angle_gamma   90.00
#
_symmetry.space_group_name_H-M   'P 1'
#
loop_
_entity.id
_entity.type
_entity.pdbx_description
1 polymer ?
#
loop_
_entity_poly.entity_id
_entity_poly.type
_entity_poly.pdbx_seq_one_letter_code
_entity_poly.pdbx_strand_id
1 'polypeptide(L)'
;MRKLFSGKRVLERETNEGSSYFVVPEEKFQKYVVLWGYLIPHGVFNQPNKWVNTYTINPLDRYVLITEFNPEEYEYMIYEETRVARELHQILEPYGIDINNEFEEFVKLKEIPKAAISKVKDCLLEKECMNEYPEDFPVVDGYEYIIEGQKKKLFVETETYDNDDTLYDQTGNFNHSYIVETYRKTVTNGFIYVFKTHDNEWYQYYAADASKDCWIMKEVYDDELDDLQISSYELIETEKREIPEEDLKANISWEELLDPNRECDFYYSDKMFAMSFLANEGRYNVVNIDGEWKRYSEMVFKGEEPFSKWDDLVYIGTAKQGETEGKQFTQEEMMQFAVYMREKREKSSLH
;
A
#
# COMPACT_ATOMS: atom_id res chain seq x y z
N MET A 1 13.70 6.34 19.85
CA MET A 1 13.17 5.13 19.23
C MET A 1 14.27 4.24 18.68
N ARG A 2 15.22 4.76 17.89
CA ARG A 2 16.36 4.02 17.30
C ARG A 2 16.99 2.92 18.17
N LYS A 3 17.39 3.22 19.42
CA LYS A 3 18.00 2.20 20.32
C LYS A 3 17.00 1.13 20.75
N LEU A 4 15.77 1.52 21.07
CA LEU A 4 14.70 0.61 21.47
C LEU A 4 14.41 -0.42 20.37
N PHE A 5 14.45 0.02 19.11
CA PHE A 5 14.15 -0.79 17.93
C PHE A 5 15.37 -1.40 17.24
N SER A 6 16.57 -1.26 17.82
CA SER A 6 17.75 -1.95 17.30
C SER A 6 17.52 -3.47 17.30
N GLY A 7 17.71 -4.08 16.12
CA GLY A 7 17.46 -5.51 15.87
C GLY A 7 15.97 -5.90 15.84
N LYS A 8 15.06 -4.94 15.65
CA LYS A 8 13.62 -5.17 15.57
C LYS A 8 13.05 -4.52 14.31
N ARG A 9 11.99 -5.11 13.79
CA ARG A 9 11.13 -4.49 12.77
C ARG A 9 9.93 -3.82 13.43
N VAL A 10 9.49 -2.72 12.85
CA VAL A 10 8.31 -1.95 13.28
C VAL A 10 7.30 -2.00 12.15
N LEU A 11 6.22 -2.74 12.34
CA LEU A 11 5.19 -2.97 11.33
C LEU A 11 3.93 -2.18 11.67
N GLU A 12 3.47 -1.34 10.76
CA GLU A 12 2.29 -0.52 10.96
C GLU A 12 1.01 -1.23 10.50
N ARG A 13 -0.02 -1.10 11.33
CA ARG A 13 -1.40 -1.31 10.95
C ARG A 13 -2.13 0.03 11.03
N GLU A 14 -2.56 0.53 9.88
CA GLU A 14 -3.47 1.67 9.84
C GLU A 14 -4.85 1.23 10.34
N THR A 15 -5.47 2.08 11.16
CA THR A 15 -6.85 1.89 11.60
C THR A 15 -7.60 3.22 11.52
N ASN A 16 -8.93 3.18 11.58
CA ASN A 16 -9.76 4.39 11.63
C ASN A 16 -9.48 5.29 12.86
N GLU A 17 -8.79 4.76 13.87
CA GLU A 17 -8.43 5.44 15.12
C GLU A 17 -6.94 5.84 15.17
N GLY A 18 -6.25 5.77 14.03
CA GLY A 18 -4.81 6.03 13.89
C GLY A 18 -3.97 4.76 13.75
N SER A 19 -2.65 4.93 13.76
CA SER A 19 -1.70 3.86 13.49
C SER A 19 -1.31 3.08 14.74
N SER A 20 -1.32 1.75 14.63
CA SER A 20 -0.77 0.84 15.64
C SER A 20 0.43 0.11 15.07
N TYR A 21 1.56 0.17 15.78
CA TYR A 21 2.81 -0.42 15.35
C TYR A 21 3.14 -1.69 16.14
N PHE A 22 3.43 -2.77 15.44
CA PHE A 22 3.92 -4.03 15.99
C PHE A 22 5.45 -4.04 15.93
N VAL A 23 6.08 -4.15 17.09
CA VAL A 23 7.53 -4.17 17.24
C VAL A 23 7.98 -5.59 17.56
N VAL A 24 8.70 -6.21 16.63
CA VAL A 24 9.06 -7.64 16.68
C VAL A 24 10.56 -7.82 16.38
N PRO A 25 11.30 -8.67 17.10
CA PRO A 25 12.69 -8.96 16.79
C PRO A 25 12.86 -9.50 15.37
N GLU A 26 13.83 -8.95 14.64
CA GLU A 26 14.06 -9.28 13.23
C GLU A 26 14.38 -10.76 13.04
N GLU A 27 15.12 -11.36 13.99
CA GLU A 27 15.52 -12.77 13.95
C GLU A 27 14.36 -13.76 14.12
N LYS A 28 13.17 -13.27 14.47
CA LYS A 28 11.97 -14.10 14.66
C LYS A 28 11.13 -14.21 13.38
N PHE A 29 11.39 -13.38 12.38
CA PHE A 29 10.67 -13.44 11.11
C PHE A 29 11.05 -14.71 10.33
N GLN A 30 10.05 -15.25 9.64
CA GLN A 30 10.16 -16.43 8.81
C GLN A 30 9.54 -16.13 7.44
N LYS A 31 9.94 -16.88 6.42
CA LYS A 31 9.40 -16.74 5.06
C LYS A 31 8.18 -17.64 4.86
N TYR A 32 7.13 -17.05 4.31
CA TYR A 32 5.89 -17.72 3.99
C TYR A 32 5.62 -17.62 2.50
N VAL A 33 5.26 -18.75 1.89
CA VAL A 33 4.67 -18.79 0.56
C VAL A 33 3.20 -18.41 0.68
N VAL A 34 2.77 -17.46 -0.12
CA VAL A 34 1.37 -17.01 -0.16
C VAL A 34 0.62 -17.83 -1.20
N LEU A 35 -0.40 -18.55 -0.74
CA LEU A 35 -1.28 -19.34 -1.58
C LEU A 35 -2.51 -18.52 -1.92
N TRP A 36 -2.72 -18.26 -3.21
CA TRP A 36 -3.86 -17.53 -3.71
C TRP A 36 -4.36 -18.16 -5.01
N GLY A 37 -5.66 -18.09 -5.29
CA GLY A 37 -6.22 -18.80 -6.44
C GLY A 37 -6.41 -20.29 -6.20
N TYR A 38 -6.01 -21.08 -7.19
CA TYR A 38 -6.21 -22.50 -7.31
C TYR A 38 -4.86 -23.19 -7.48
N LEU A 39 -4.48 -24.04 -6.53
CA LEU A 39 -3.29 -24.87 -6.67
C LEU A 39 -3.62 -26.09 -7.53
N ILE A 40 -2.75 -26.39 -8.49
CA ILE A 40 -2.94 -27.44 -9.49
C ILE A 40 -1.99 -28.59 -9.18
N PRO A 41 -2.46 -29.71 -8.62
CA PRO A 41 -1.59 -30.86 -8.41
C PRO A 41 -1.07 -31.43 -9.74
N HIS A 42 0.08 -32.10 -9.70
CA HIS A 42 0.65 -32.69 -10.90
C HIS A 42 -0.30 -33.66 -11.60
N GLY A 43 -0.40 -33.53 -12.92
CA GLY A 43 -1.15 -34.44 -13.77
C GLY A 43 -2.69 -34.33 -13.68
N VAL A 44 -3.22 -33.33 -12.97
CA VAL A 44 -4.67 -33.07 -12.89
C VAL A 44 -5.09 -31.71 -13.45
N PHE A 45 -4.21 -31.03 -14.20
CA PHE A 45 -4.56 -29.78 -14.90
C PHE A 45 -5.85 -29.93 -15.73
N ASN A 46 -6.04 -31.05 -16.42
CA ASN A 46 -7.22 -31.31 -17.23
C ASN A 46 -8.51 -31.55 -16.42
N GLN A 47 -8.49 -31.52 -15.09
CA GLN A 47 -9.63 -31.79 -14.21
C GLN A 47 -9.84 -30.63 -13.23
N PRO A 48 -10.44 -29.50 -13.67
CA PRO A 48 -10.59 -28.29 -12.86
C PRO A 48 -11.25 -28.51 -11.50
N ASN A 49 -12.20 -29.43 -11.42
CA ASN A 49 -12.86 -29.79 -10.16
C ASN A 49 -11.96 -30.47 -9.11
N LYS A 50 -10.71 -30.81 -9.45
CA LYS A 50 -9.69 -31.32 -8.53
C LYS A 50 -8.67 -30.27 -8.12
N TRP A 51 -8.76 -29.06 -8.68
CA TRP A 51 -7.89 -27.96 -8.29
C TRP A 51 -8.22 -27.53 -6.85
N VAL A 52 -7.19 -27.21 -6.07
CA VAL A 52 -7.35 -26.86 -4.66
C VAL A 52 -7.68 -25.38 -4.56
N ASN A 53 -8.93 -25.06 -4.23
CA ASN A 53 -9.41 -23.69 -4.11
C ASN A 53 -8.94 -23.06 -2.78
N THR A 54 -7.90 -22.22 -2.85
CA THR A 54 -7.34 -21.52 -1.69
C THR A 54 -8.24 -20.40 -1.18
N TYR A 55 -9.19 -19.92 -1.98
CA TYR A 55 -10.17 -18.92 -1.52
C TYR A 55 -11.13 -19.47 -0.46
N THR A 56 -11.28 -20.79 -0.37
CA THR A 56 -12.16 -21.44 0.61
C THR A 56 -11.50 -21.78 1.94
N ILE A 57 -10.17 -21.70 2.03
CA ILE A 57 -9.45 -21.94 3.28
C ILE A 57 -9.36 -20.66 4.12
N ASN A 58 -9.11 -20.82 5.42
CA ASN A 58 -8.91 -19.70 6.33
C ASN A 58 -7.78 -18.79 5.79
N PRO A 59 -7.97 -17.46 5.77
CA PRO A 59 -6.94 -16.53 5.29
C PRO A 59 -5.55 -16.76 5.90
N LEU A 60 -5.45 -17.07 7.20
CA LEU A 60 -4.16 -17.33 7.84
C LEU A 60 -3.48 -18.62 7.39
N ASP A 61 -4.25 -19.59 6.89
CA ASP A 61 -3.76 -20.88 6.39
C ASP A 61 -3.28 -20.78 4.93
N ARG A 62 -3.57 -19.65 4.25
CA ARG A 62 -3.00 -19.35 2.92
C ARG A 62 -1.52 -19.01 2.97
N TYR A 63 -0.99 -18.70 4.15
CA TYR A 63 0.42 -18.41 4.34
C TYR A 63 1.11 -19.63 4.93
N VAL A 64 1.84 -20.37 4.09
CA VAL A 64 2.51 -21.61 4.45
C VAL A 64 4.00 -21.36 4.61
N LEU A 65 4.60 -21.88 5.68
CA LEU A 65 6.04 -21.77 5.88
C LEU A 65 6.79 -22.33 4.68
N ILE A 66 7.80 -21.62 4.19
CA ILE A 66 8.58 -22.08 3.03
C ILE A 66 9.24 -23.45 3.27
N THR A 67 9.56 -23.76 4.53
CA THR A 67 10.13 -25.05 4.94
C THR A 67 9.10 -26.19 5.00
N GLU A 68 7.82 -25.85 5.02
CA GLU A 68 6.69 -26.80 5.09
C GLU A 68 5.94 -26.89 3.76
N PHE A 69 6.07 -25.89 2.89
CA PHE A 69 5.48 -25.91 1.56
C PHE A 69 6.24 -26.91 0.68
N ASN A 70 5.54 -27.93 0.19
CA ASN A 70 6.09 -28.90 -0.74
C ASN A 70 5.70 -28.54 -2.19
N PRO A 71 6.57 -27.85 -2.95
CA PRO A 71 6.25 -27.46 -4.31
C PRO A 71 6.14 -28.65 -5.27
N GLU A 72 6.78 -29.80 -4.95
CA GLU A 72 6.73 -30.99 -5.79
C GLU A 72 5.34 -31.64 -5.85
N GLU A 73 4.38 -31.18 -5.04
CA GLU A 73 2.98 -31.62 -5.10
C GLU A 73 2.18 -30.87 -6.17
N TYR A 74 2.64 -29.69 -6.58
CA TYR A 74 1.88 -28.75 -7.39
C TYR A 74 2.65 -28.35 -8.64
N GLU A 75 1.94 -28.34 -9.77
CA GLU A 75 2.50 -27.93 -11.06
C GLU A 75 2.36 -26.42 -11.28
N TYR A 76 1.22 -25.85 -10.89
CA TYR A 76 0.91 -24.43 -11.09
C TYR A 76 0.08 -23.88 -9.93
N MET A 77 0.06 -22.56 -9.82
CA MET A 77 -0.98 -21.81 -9.12
C MET A 77 -1.69 -20.91 -10.12
N ILE A 78 -3.01 -21.04 -10.20
CA ILE A 78 -3.83 -20.26 -11.14
C ILE A 78 -4.73 -19.33 -10.37
N TYR A 79 -4.74 -18.05 -10.72
CA TYR A 79 -5.65 -17.06 -10.13
C TYR A 79 -6.60 -16.49 -11.18
N GLU A 80 -7.71 -15.94 -10.71
CA GLU A 80 -8.70 -15.34 -11.58
C GLU A 80 -8.38 -13.85 -11.80
N GLU A 81 -8.14 -13.50 -13.06
CA GLU A 81 -7.97 -12.11 -13.50
C GLU A 81 -9.16 -11.68 -14.38
N THR A 82 -9.50 -10.40 -14.39
CA THR A 82 -10.71 -9.94 -15.08
C THR A 82 -10.60 -10.16 -16.60
N ARG A 83 -11.48 -11.03 -17.14
CA ARG A 83 -11.71 -11.41 -18.56
C ARG A 83 -11.19 -12.78 -19.00
N VAL A 84 -10.53 -13.56 -18.15
CA VAL A 84 -10.08 -14.92 -18.52
C VAL A 84 -11.27 -15.85 -18.79
N ALA A 85 -12.34 -15.76 -18.00
CA ALA A 85 -13.51 -16.64 -18.11
C ALA A 85 -14.23 -16.55 -19.46
N ARG A 86 -14.23 -15.38 -20.11
CA ARG A 86 -14.83 -15.21 -21.44
C ARG A 86 -14.04 -15.96 -22.53
N GLU A 87 -12.72 -15.94 -22.43
CA GLU A 87 -11.85 -16.62 -23.40
C GLU A 87 -11.88 -18.13 -23.19
N LEU A 88 -11.89 -18.58 -21.93
CA LEU A 88 -12.13 -19.97 -21.59
C LEU A 88 -13.48 -20.45 -22.13
N HIS A 89 -14.54 -19.65 -22.02
CA HIS A 89 -15.85 -19.98 -22.61
C HIS A 89 -15.73 -20.17 -24.13
N GLN A 90 -15.10 -19.25 -24.85
CA GLN A 90 -14.91 -19.35 -26.31
C GLN A 90 -14.09 -20.58 -26.73
N ILE A 91 -13.11 -20.98 -25.91
CA ILE A 91 -12.31 -22.20 -26.16
C ILE A 91 -13.17 -23.46 -25.98
N LEU A 92 -14.10 -23.44 -25.04
CA LEU A 92 -14.90 -24.60 -24.63
C LEU A 92 -16.24 -24.74 -25.40
N GLU A 93 -16.81 -23.65 -25.90
CA GLU A 93 -18.07 -23.60 -26.65
C GLU A 93 -18.13 -24.60 -27.82
N PRO A 94 -17.07 -24.76 -28.67
CA PRO A 94 -17.07 -25.73 -29.77
C PRO A 94 -17.19 -27.19 -29.31
N TYR A 95 -16.95 -27.47 -28.03
CA TYR A 95 -17.06 -28.79 -27.43
C TYR A 95 -18.39 -29.00 -26.69
N GLY A 96 -19.33 -28.05 -26.81
CA GLY A 96 -20.65 -28.10 -26.17
C GLY A 96 -20.62 -27.85 -24.67
N ILE A 97 -19.57 -27.18 -24.17
CA ILE A 97 -19.41 -26.80 -22.77
C ILE A 97 -19.66 -25.30 -22.66
N ASP A 98 -20.68 -24.94 -21.88
CA ASP A 98 -21.05 -23.56 -21.56
C ASP A 98 -20.71 -23.29 -20.09
N ILE A 99 -19.80 -22.34 -19.86
CA ILE A 99 -19.41 -21.87 -18.52
C ILE A 99 -19.96 -20.47 -18.21
N ASN A 100 -20.87 -19.93 -19.03
CA ASN A 100 -21.50 -18.61 -18.86
C ASN A 100 -20.55 -17.40 -18.71
N ASN A 101 -19.28 -17.53 -19.14
CA ASN A 101 -18.23 -16.54 -18.88
C ASN A 101 -17.91 -16.36 -17.38
N GLU A 102 -18.17 -17.39 -16.56
CA GLU A 102 -17.90 -17.44 -15.13
C GLU A 102 -16.75 -18.44 -14.87
N PHE A 103 -15.72 -18.00 -14.14
CA PHE A 103 -14.59 -18.87 -13.81
C PHE A 103 -15.00 -19.95 -12.81
N GLU A 104 -15.97 -19.66 -11.94
CA GLU A 104 -16.53 -20.59 -10.98
C GLU A 104 -17.21 -21.79 -11.64
N GLU A 105 -17.79 -21.62 -12.83
CA GLU A 105 -18.35 -22.72 -13.62
C GLU A 105 -17.25 -23.54 -14.31
N PHE A 106 -16.16 -22.88 -14.75
CA PHE A 106 -14.99 -23.57 -15.29
C PHE A 106 -14.33 -24.51 -14.27
N VAL A 107 -14.13 -24.06 -13.03
CA VAL A 107 -13.51 -24.89 -11.98
C VAL A 107 -14.42 -26.03 -11.49
N LYS A 108 -15.70 -26.08 -11.90
CA LYS A 108 -16.60 -27.22 -11.64
C LYS A 108 -16.49 -28.32 -12.69
N LEU A 109 -15.80 -28.08 -13.81
CA LEU A 109 -15.66 -29.05 -14.89
C LEU A 109 -14.96 -30.32 -14.41
N LYS A 110 -15.54 -31.47 -14.75
CA LYS A 110 -14.94 -32.77 -14.46
C LYS A 110 -13.69 -33.04 -15.29
N GLU A 111 -13.70 -32.60 -16.54
CA GLU A 111 -12.59 -32.79 -17.46
C GLU A 111 -12.64 -31.76 -18.59
N ILE A 112 -11.49 -31.17 -18.92
CA ILE A 112 -11.30 -30.33 -20.11
C ILE A 112 -11.15 -31.26 -21.33
N PRO A 113 -11.86 -31.01 -22.45
CA PRO A 113 -11.70 -31.79 -23.66
C PRO A 113 -10.22 -31.86 -24.10
N LYS A 114 -9.72 -33.06 -24.43
CA LYS A 114 -8.30 -33.27 -24.77
C LYS A 114 -7.77 -32.31 -25.84
N ALA A 115 -8.59 -32.00 -26.83
CA ALA A 115 -8.23 -31.08 -27.91
C ALA A 115 -8.25 -29.59 -27.50
N ALA A 116 -8.84 -29.26 -26.35
CA ALA A 116 -8.89 -27.91 -25.78
C ALA A 116 -7.78 -27.66 -24.75
N ILE A 117 -7.17 -28.69 -24.15
CA ILE A 117 -6.20 -28.56 -23.03
C ILE A 117 -5.08 -27.56 -23.36
N SER A 118 -4.41 -27.69 -24.50
CA SER A 118 -3.33 -26.77 -24.89
C SER A 118 -3.84 -25.33 -24.97
N LYS A 119 -4.99 -25.10 -25.61
CA LYS A 119 -5.56 -23.77 -25.78
C LYS A 119 -5.94 -23.12 -24.44
N VAL A 120 -6.47 -23.92 -23.52
CA VAL A 120 -6.78 -23.45 -22.16
C VAL A 120 -5.50 -23.05 -21.45
N LYS A 121 -4.44 -23.86 -21.52
CA LYS A 121 -3.15 -23.55 -20.92
C LYS A 121 -2.53 -22.28 -21.53
N ASP A 122 -2.53 -22.18 -22.86
CA ASP A 122 -2.02 -21.01 -23.59
C ASP A 122 -2.79 -19.74 -23.20
N CYS A 123 -4.11 -19.81 -23.08
CA CYS A 123 -4.94 -18.70 -22.62
C CYS A 123 -4.58 -18.25 -21.19
N LEU A 124 -4.39 -19.19 -20.25
CA LEU A 124 -4.01 -18.85 -18.88
C LEU A 124 -2.62 -18.21 -18.80
N LEU A 125 -1.67 -18.69 -19.60
CA LEU A 125 -0.32 -18.11 -19.73
C LEU A 125 -0.36 -16.70 -20.34
N GLU A 126 -1.08 -16.51 -21.46
CA GLU A 126 -1.20 -15.21 -22.14
C GLU A 126 -1.91 -14.14 -21.30
N LYS A 127 -2.71 -14.57 -20.32
CA LYS A 127 -3.36 -13.68 -19.34
C LYS A 127 -2.58 -13.50 -18.06
N GLU A 128 -1.38 -14.06 -17.97
CA GLU A 128 -0.55 -14.01 -16.77
C GLU A 128 -1.29 -14.61 -15.56
N CYS A 129 -2.29 -15.48 -15.75
CA CYS A 129 -3.08 -16.09 -14.67
C CYS A 129 -2.42 -17.33 -14.05
N MET A 130 -1.20 -17.69 -14.46
CA MET A 130 -0.57 -18.96 -14.11
C MET A 130 0.85 -18.73 -13.62
N ASN A 131 1.08 -19.07 -12.35
CA ASN A 131 2.36 -18.94 -11.67
C ASN A 131 3.05 -20.30 -11.55
N GLU A 132 4.36 -20.31 -11.76
CA GLU A 132 5.25 -21.45 -11.51
C GLU A 132 6.08 -21.22 -10.25
N TYR A 133 6.27 -22.26 -9.44
CA TYR A 133 7.11 -22.19 -8.24
C TYR A 133 8.56 -22.55 -8.58
N PRO A 134 9.57 -21.92 -7.94
CA PRO A 134 9.50 -20.84 -6.94
C PRO A 134 9.38 -19.43 -7.50
N GLU A 135 9.56 -19.24 -8.80
CA GLU A 135 9.82 -17.94 -9.41
C GLU A 135 8.65 -16.96 -9.29
N ASP A 136 7.42 -17.46 -9.43
CA ASP A 136 6.22 -16.61 -9.52
C ASP A 136 5.32 -16.70 -8.27
N PHE A 137 5.68 -17.51 -7.29
CA PHE A 137 4.91 -17.62 -6.05
C PHE A 137 5.27 -16.47 -5.10
N PRO A 138 4.30 -15.68 -4.62
CA PRO A 138 4.61 -14.59 -3.70
C PRO A 138 5.18 -15.16 -2.39
N VAL A 139 6.29 -14.58 -1.94
CA VAL A 139 6.93 -14.92 -0.67
C VAL A 139 7.01 -13.68 0.19
N VAL A 140 6.44 -13.75 1.38
CA VAL A 140 6.41 -12.64 2.35
C VAL A 140 7.15 -13.03 3.63
N ASP A 141 7.70 -12.03 4.30
CA ASP A 141 8.18 -12.21 5.67
C ASP A 141 6.98 -12.17 6.62
N GLY A 142 6.97 -13.04 7.61
CA GLY A 142 5.92 -13.07 8.61
C GLY A 142 6.40 -13.54 9.99
N TYR A 143 5.57 -13.30 10.98
CA TYR A 143 5.79 -13.67 12.36
C TYR A 143 4.54 -14.28 12.98
N GLU A 144 4.70 -15.42 13.65
CA GLU A 144 3.63 -16.11 14.34
C GLU A 144 3.73 -15.92 15.85
N TYR A 145 2.59 -15.62 16.49
CA TYR A 145 2.53 -15.37 17.92
C TYR A 145 1.20 -15.85 18.50
N ILE A 146 1.14 -15.95 19.83
CA ILE A 146 -0.03 -16.49 20.54
C ILE A 146 -0.57 -15.43 21.50
N ILE A 147 -1.80 -14.96 21.25
CA ILE A 147 -2.55 -14.12 22.18
C ILE A 147 -3.70 -14.96 22.73
N GLU A 148 -3.81 -15.05 24.06
CA GLU A 148 -4.93 -15.75 24.73
C GLU A 148 -5.17 -17.18 24.22
N GLY A 149 -4.11 -17.88 23.84
CA GLY A 149 -4.18 -19.24 23.28
C GLY A 149 -4.61 -19.32 21.81
N GLN A 150 -4.85 -18.18 21.14
CA GLN A 150 -5.10 -18.12 19.71
C GLN A 150 -3.80 -17.79 18.96
N LYS A 151 -3.49 -18.61 17.95
CA LYS A 151 -2.41 -18.32 17.00
C LYS A 151 -2.81 -17.15 16.12
N LYS A 152 -1.92 -16.17 16.01
CA LYS A 152 -2.02 -15.00 15.14
C LYS A 152 -0.78 -14.95 14.27
N LYS A 153 -0.90 -14.32 13.11
CA LYS A 153 0.21 -14.09 12.19
C LYS A 153 0.24 -12.62 11.82
N LEU A 154 1.44 -12.08 11.65
CA LEU A 154 1.71 -10.76 11.09
C LEU A 154 2.50 -11.00 9.80
N PHE A 155 2.14 -10.32 8.73
CA PHE A 155 2.85 -10.38 7.47
C PHE A 155 3.30 -9.00 7.06
N VAL A 156 4.48 -8.91 6.47
CA VAL A 156 5.00 -7.67 5.94
C VAL A 156 4.53 -7.53 4.51
N GLU A 157 3.96 -6.38 4.20
CA GLU A 157 3.60 -6.02 2.83
C GLU A 157 4.85 -5.97 1.94
N THR A 158 4.67 -6.31 0.67
CA THR A 158 5.73 -6.27 -0.34
C THR A 158 5.20 -5.62 -1.61
N GLU A 159 6.06 -5.00 -2.42
CA GLU A 159 5.66 -4.44 -3.72
C GLU A 159 4.97 -5.47 -4.63
N THR A 160 5.32 -6.75 -4.46
CA THR A 160 4.78 -7.88 -5.22
C THR A 160 3.47 -8.44 -4.67
N TYR A 161 3.07 -8.07 -3.44
CA TYR A 161 1.87 -8.60 -2.79
C TYR A 161 1.38 -7.67 -1.68
N ASP A 162 0.15 -7.18 -1.86
CA ASP A 162 -0.63 -6.37 -0.92
C ASP A 162 -1.99 -7.06 -0.68
N ASN A 163 -2.42 -7.10 0.58
CA ASN A 163 -3.71 -7.59 1.02
C ASN A 163 -4.09 -6.93 2.37
N ASP A 164 -5.38 -6.88 2.72
CA ASP A 164 -5.91 -6.30 3.97
C ASP A 164 -5.26 -6.87 5.26
N ASP A 165 -4.57 -8.01 5.17
CA ASP A 165 -3.91 -8.71 6.28
C ASP A 165 -2.40 -8.38 6.41
N THR A 166 -1.79 -7.67 5.45
CA THR A 166 -0.36 -7.27 5.51
C THR A 166 -0.14 -5.97 6.29
N LEU A 167 1.09 -5.74 6.73
CA LEU A 167 1.50 -4.58 7.52
C LEU A 167 2.67 -3.86 6.84
N TYR A 168 2.66 -2.53 6.87
CA TYR A 168 3.71 -1.70 6.29
C TYR A 168 4.97 -1.71 7.16
N ASP A 169 6.14 -1.89 6.56
CA ASP A 169 7.39 -1.79 7.29
C ASP A 169 7.80 -0.32 7.52
N GLN A 170 7.59 0.15 8.74
CA GLN A 170 7.93 1.51 9.18
C GLN A 170 9.23 1.56 9.99
N THR A 171 10.05 0.51 9.98
CA THR A 171 11.30 0.45 10.75
C THR A 171 12.20 1.66 10.43
N GLY A 172 12.23 2.08 9.17
CA GLY A 172 12.98 3.23 8.68
C GLY A 172 12.59 4.55 9.35
N ASN A 173 11.30 4.78 9.55
CA ASN A 173 10.78 6.07 10.04
C ASN A 173 11.22 6.37 11.47
N PHE A 174 11.41 5.33 12.28
CA PHE A 174 11.81 5.48 13.69
C PHE A 174 13.33 5.60 13.89
N ASN A 175 14.12 5.57 12.81
CA ASN A 175 15.58 5.67 12.90
C ASN A 175 16.06 7.04 13.37
N HIS A 176 15.30 8.10 13.06
CA HIS A 176 15.64 9.48 13.43
C HIS A 176 14.90 9.97 14.68
N SER A 177 14.03 9.15 15.26
CA SER A 177 13.31 9.51 16.48
C SER A 177 14.09 9.08 17.73
N TYR A 178 14.25 9.98 18.71
CA TYR A 178 14.97 9.75 19.97
C TYR A 178 14.05 9.91 21.18
N ILE A 179 14.14 9.00 22.16
CA ILE A 179 13.36 9.07 23.40
C ILE A 179 14.04 10.06 24.34
N VAL A 180 13.32 11.08 24.79
CA VAL A 180 13.79 12.08 25.75
C VAL A 180 13.22 11.88 27.15
N GLU A 181 12.02 11.31 27.26
CA GLU A 181 11.41 10.93 28.53
C GLU A 181 10.80 9.54 28.45
N THR A 182 10.81 8.83 29.58
CA THR A 182 10.20 7.50 29.70
C THR A 182 9.42 7.40 30.99
N TYR A 183 8.16 7.04 30.85
CA TYR A 183 7.23 6.83 31.94
C TYR A 183 6.87 5.34 31.99
N ARG A 184 6.67 4.80 33.18
CA ARG A 184 6.37 3.39 33.40
C ARG A 184 5.22 3.21 34.37
N LYS A 185 4.30 2.32 34.04
CA LYS A 185 3.20 1.89 34.91
C LYS A 185 3.22 0.38 35.05
N THR A 186 3.11 -0.09 36.30
CA THR A 186 3.00 -1.52 36.59
C THR A 186 1.55 -1.95 36.41
N VAL A 187 1.33 -3.05 35.70
CA VAL A 187 0.03 -3.68 35.50
C VAL A 187 0.10 -5.15 35.86
N THR A 188 -1.06 -5.81 36.01
CA THR A 188 -1.14 -7.22 36.45
C THR A 188 -0.22 -8.17 35.67
N ASN A 189 -0.04 -7.92 34.37
CA ASN A 189 0.71 -8.79 33.46
C ASN A 189 2.04 -8.18 32.97
N GLY A 190 2.57 -7.15 33.64
CA GLY A 190 3.88 -6.57 33.30
C GLY A 190 3.93 -5.05 33.42
N PHE A 191 4.42 -4.39 32.37
CA PHE A 191 4.60 -2.94 32.34
C PHE A 191 3.99 -2.35 31.08
N ILE A 192 3.41 -1.17 31.24
CA ILE A 192 3.11 -0.25 30.15
C ILE A 192 4.13 0.88 30.24
N TYR A 193 4.77 1.18 29.13
CA TYR A 193 5.66 2.33 28.99
C TYR A 193 4.96 3.43 28.21
N VAL A 194 5.33 4.66 28.49
CA VAL A 194 5.00 5.82 27.65
C VAL A 194 6.31 6.55 27.36
N PHE A 195 6.57 6.79 26.09
CA PHE A 195 7.76 7.49 25.63
C PHE A 195 7.37 8.86 25.09
N LYS A 196 8.19 9.85 25.41
CA LYS A 196 8.19 11.14 24.73
C LYS A 196 9.40 11.21 23.82
N THR A 197 9.20 11.63 22.57
CA THR A 197 10.30 11.84 21.63
C THR A 197 10.78 13.29 21.63
N HIS A 198 11.93 13.53 20.99
CA HIS A 198 12.47 14.87 20.83
C HIS A 198 11.63 15.78 19.93
N ASP A 199 10.78 15.20 19.08
CA ASP A 199 9.82 15.90 18.22
C ASP A 199 8.51 16.20 18.95
N ASN A 200 8.48 15.96 20.26
CA ASN A 200 7.30 16.09 21.13
C ASN A 200 6.17 15.10 20.79
N GLU A 201 6.47 14.01 20.10
CA GLU A 201 5.52 12.91 19.88
C GLU A 201 5.47 12.00 21.11
N TRP A 202 4.32 11.37 21.32
CA TRP A 202 4.08 10.49 22.44
C TRP A 202 3.66 9.11 21.97
N TYR A 203 4.22 8.08 22.62
CA TYR A 203 3.93 6.69 22.28
C TYR A 203 3.67 5.87 23.52
N GLN A 204 2.57 5.14 23.55
CA GLN A 204 2.35 4.07 24.52
C GLN A 204 2.96 2.77 24.00
N TYR A 205 3.65 2.01 24.85
CA TYR A 205 4.36 0.80 24.47
C TYR A 205 4.18 -0.33 25.48
N TYR A 206 3.66 -1.47 25.03
CA TYR A 206 3.33 -2.60 25.90
C TYR A 206 3.43 -3.94 25.18
N ALA A 207 3.64 -5.02 25.93
CA ALA A 207 3.73 -6.36 25.35
C ALA A 207 2.35 -6.80 24.83
N ALA A 208 2.30 -7.28 23.59
CA ALA A 208 1.09 -7.82 22.96
C ALA A 208 0.75 -9.23 23.50
N ASP A 209 1.77 -9.96 23.95
CA ASP A 209 1.65 -11.33 24.42
C ASP A 209 2.55 -11.61 25.64
N ALA A 210 2.43 -12.84 26.17
CA ALA A 210 3.24 -13.27 27.31
C ALA A 210 4.69 -13.60 26.92
N SER A 211 4.98 -13.84 25.63
CA SER A 211 6.34 -14.14 25.16
C SER A 211 7.24 -12.91 25.26
N LYS A 212 6.64 -11.70 25.18
CA LYS A 212 7.33 -10.41 25.08
C LYS A 212 8.21 -10.30 23.84
N ASP A 213 8.00 -11.16 22.85
CA ASP A 213 8.60 -11.06 21.53
C ASP A 213 7.77 -10.14 20.62
N CYS A 214 6.49 -9.91 20.93
CA CYS A 214 5.65 -8.95 20.22
C CYS A 214 5.26 -7.80 21.15
N TRP A 215 5.58 -6.57 20.76
CA TRP A 215 5.16 -5.37 21.46
C TRP A 215 4.29 -4.51 20.57
N ILE A 216 3.29 -3.87 21.15
CA ILE A 216 2.47 -2.87 20.48
C ILE A 216 2.96 -1.50 20.92
N MET A 217 3.18 -0.63 19.95
CA MET A 217 3.38 0.79 20.12
C MET A 217 2.19 1.52 19.49
N LYS A 218 1.53 2.38 20.26
CA LYS A 218 0.44 3.24 19.78
C LYS A 218 0.87 4.70 19.91
N GLU A 219 0.67 5.48 18.88
CA GLU A 219 0.79 6.94 18.97
C GLU A 219 -0.28 7.49 19.92
N VAL A 220 0.08 8.50 20.71
CA VAL A 220 -0.83 9.21 21.61
C VAL A 220 -0.83 10.66 21.17
N TYR A 221 -1.95 11.12 20.64
CA TYR A 221 -2.09 12.50 20.20
C TYR A 221 -2.21 13.46 21.39
N ASP A 222 -1.90 14.74 21.15
CA ASP A 222 -1.88 15.76 22.21
C ASP A 222 -3.23 15.88 22.95
N ASP A 223 -4.35 15.67 22.26
CA ASP A 223 -5.70 15.66 22.83
C ASP A 223 -6.03 14.39 23.62
N GLU A 224 -5.31 13.29 23.40
CA GLU A 224 -5.42 12.03 24.15
C GLU A 224 -4.53 12.00 25.41
N LEU A 225 -3.56 12.92 25.53
CA LEU A 225 -2.62 12.95 26.66
C LEU A 225 -3.31 13.16 28.00
N ASP A 226 -4.36 13.98 28.03
CA ASP A 226 -5.15 14.23 29.24
C ASP A 226 -5.84 12.94 29.74
N ASP A 227 -6.30 12.10 28.80
CA ASP A 227 -6.93 10.80 29.10
C ASP A 227 -5.93 9.73 29.55
N LEU A 228 -4.67 9.82 29.09
CA LEU A 228 -3.61 8.88 29.46
C LEU A 228 -3.26 8.94 30.96
N GLN A 229 -3.60 10.03 31.65
CA GLN A 229 -3.29 10.30 33.06
C GLN A 229 -1.82 9.99 33.38
N ILE A 230 -0.89 10.69 32.72
CA ILE A 230 0.57 10.54 32.89
C ILE A 230 1.00 10.59 34.37
N SER A 231 0.28 11.35 35.21
CA SER A 231 0.52 11.40 36.67
C SER A 231 0.42 10.05 37.38
N SER A 232 -0.24 9.05 36.78
CA SER A 232 -0.30 7.68 37.28
C SER A 232 0.92 6.82 36.93
N TYR A 233 1.85 7.34 36.13
CA TYR A 233 3.07 6.68 35.72
C TYR A 233 4.27 7.22 36.52
N GLU A 234 5.24 6.34 36.74
CA GLU A 234 6.54 6.70 37.31
C GLU A 234 7.48 7.17 36.18
N LEU A 235 8.01 8.39 36.28
CA LEU A 235 9.10 8.85 35.42
C LEU A 235 10.37 8.07 35.79
N ILE A 236 10.94 7.35 34.82
CA ILE A 236 12.17 6.59 35.00
C ILE A 236 13.34 7.26 34.28
N GLU A 237 14.56 6.98 34.73
CA GLU A 237 15.77 7.57 34.16
C GLU A 237 15.94 7.16 32.69
N THR A 238 15.82 8.13 31.79
CA THR A 238 16.14 7.99 30.37
C THR A 238 17.59 8.39 30.15
N GLU A 239 18.34 7.55 29.44
CA GLU A 239 19.73 7.82 29.08
C GLU A 239 19.82 9.11 28.24
N LYS A 240 20.47 10.15 28.79
CA LYS A 240 20.68 11.40 28.07
C LYS A 240 21.63 11.19 26.89
N ARG A 241 21.28 11.75 25.74
CA ARG A 241 22.08 11.68 24.51
C ARG A 241 22.08 13.02 23.80
N GLU A 242 23.20 13.32 23.15
CA GLU A 242 23.25 14.41 22.17
C GLU A 242 22.52 13.94 20.91
N ILE A 243 21.53 14.71 20.49
CA ILE A 243 20.78 14.47 19.27
C ILE A 243 21.52 15.21 18.15
N PRO A 244 21.81 14.58 16.99
CA PRO A 244 22.43 15.25 15.87
C PRO A 244 21.66 16.52 15.46
N GLU A 245 22.36 17.61 15.12
CA GLU A 245 21.71 18.85 14.70
C GLU A 245 20.79 18.68 13.48
N GLU A 246 21.13 17.75 12.60
CA GLU A 246 20.34 17.37 11.42
C GLU A 246 19.00 16.72 11.81
N ASP A 247 18.97 15.95 12.89
CA ASP A 247 17.74 15.32 13.41
C ASP A 247 16.92 16.30 14.28
N LEU A 248 17.55 17.35 14.83
CA LEU A 248 16.88 18.40 15.62
C LEU A 248 16.07 19.39 14.78
N LYS A 249 16.25 19.40 13.46
CA LYS A 249 15.54 20.30 12.54
C LYS A 249 14.73 19.44 11.59
N ALA A 250 13.42 19.66 11.53
CA ALA A 250 12.66 19.21 10.37
C ALA A 250 13.34 19.78 9.12
N ASN A 251 13.81 18.91 8.21
CA ASN A 251 14.51 19.28 6.97
C ASN A 251 13.61 20.06 5.97
N ILE A 252 12.46 20.53 6.43
CA ILE A 252 11.50 21.31 5.68
C ILE A 252 11.61 22.74 6.15
N SER A 253 12.35 23.56 5.40
CA SER A 253 12.28 25.01 5.55
C SER A 253 10.94 25.49 4.99
N TRP A 254 9.91 25.46 5.83
CA TRP A 254 8.57 25.93 5.46
C TRP A 254 8.59 27.39 4.98
N GLU A 255 9.50 28.21 5.51
CA GLU A 255 9.73 29.57 5.04
C GLU A 255 10.22 29.60 3.58
N GLU A 256 11.12 28.70 3.19
CA GLU A 256 11.60 28.59 1.80
C GLU A 256 10.57 27.95 0.86
N LEU A 257 9.77 27.00 1.35
CA LEU A 257 8.72 26.33 0.56
C LEU A 257 7.50 27.21 0.32
N LEU A 258 7.21 28.13 1.24
CA LEU A 258 6.06 29.03 1.18
C LEU A 258 6.48 30.47 0.83
N ASP A 259 7.72 30.71 0.41
CA ASP A 259 8.18 32.04 0.01
C ASP A 259 7.41 32.50 -1.25
N PRO A 260 6.52 33.51 -1.13
CA PRO A 260 5.73 33.97 -2.26
C PRO A 260 6.59 34.61 -3.36
N ASN A 261 7.85 34.93 -3.09
CA ASN A 261 8.78 35.50 -4.07
C ASN A 261 9.59 34.44 -4.83
N ARG A 262 9.50 33.18 -4.45
CA ARG A 262 10.22 32.09 -5.10
C ARG A 262 9.74 31.93 -6.54
N GLU A 263 10.68 31.86 -7.48
CA GLU A 263 10.36 31.61 -8.88
C GLU A 263 10.05 30.13 -9.10
N CYS A 264 8.95 29.87 -9.79
CA CYS A 264 8.47 28.54 -10.13
C CYS A 264 8.22 28.44 -11.63
N ASP A 265 8.48 27.27 -12.20
CA ASP A 265 8.11 26.91 -13.56
C ASP A 265 6.75 26.21 -13.54
N PHE A 266 5.83 26.68 -14.39
CA PHE A 266 4.46 26.21 -14.45
C PHE A 266 4.21 25.41 -15.72
N TYR A 267 3.43 24.33 -15.57
CA TYR A 267 3.09 23.40 -16.65
C TYR A 267 1.59 23.15 -16.70
N TYR A 268 1.08 22.80 -17.88
CA TYR A 268 -0.33 22.49 -18.11
C TYR A 268 -0.47 21.22 -18.97
N SER A 269 -1.30 20.30 -18.50
CA SER A 269 -1.80 19.11 -19.21
C SER A 269 -3.32 19.08 -19.09
N ASP A 270 -4.03 18.85 -20.18
CA ASP A 270 -5.49 18.73 -20.15
C ASP A 270 -5.93 17.46 -19.40
N LYS A 271 -5.18 16.36 -19.55
CA LYS A 271 -5.44 15.10 -18.85
C LYS A 271 -5.29 15.27 -17.33
N MET A 272 -4.18 15.86 -16.90
CA MET A 272 -3.89 16.09 -15.49
C MET A 272 -4.86 17.09 -14.89
N PHE A 273 -5.15 18.19 -15.60
CA PHE A 273 -6.12 19.19 -15.16
C PHE A 273 -7.52 18.58 -15.00
N ALA A 274 -7.97 17.75 -15.96
CA ALA A 274 -9.27 17.08 -15.90
C ALA A 274 -9.41 16.17 -14.68
N MET A 275 -8.38 15.37 -14.40
CA MET A 275 -8.35 14.50 -13.21
C MET A 275 -8.40 15.33 -11.92
N SER A 276 -7.61 16.40 -11.85
CA SER A 276 -7.50 17.23 -10.65
C SER A 276 -8.80 17.90 -10.24
N PHE A 277 -9.52 18.57 -11.15
CA PHE A 277 -10.75 19.28 -10.75
C PHE A 277 -11.92 18.31 -10.51
N LEU A 278 -11.95 17.13 -11.15
CA LEU A 278 -12.95 16.10 -10.86
C LEU A 278 -12.78 15.54 -9.45
N ALA A 279 -11.54 15.33 -9.02
CA ALA A 279 -11.22 14.88 -7.66
C ALA A 279 -11.47 15.96 -6.59
N ASN A 280 -11.39 17.24 -6.96
CA ASN A 280 -11.44 18.37 -6.03
C ASN A 280 -12.71 19.25 -6.18
N GLU A 281 -13.85 18.66 -6.54
CA GLU A 281 -15.15 19.36 -6.63
C GLU A 281 -15.12 20.66 -7.46
N GLY A 282 -14.40 20.63 -8.58
CA GLY A 282 -14.27 21.76 -9.50
C GLY A 282 -13.19 22.78 -9.11
N ARG A 283 -12.43 22.58 -8.03
CA ARG A 283 -11.32 23.46 -7.67
C ARG A 283 -10.12 23.28 -8.59
N TYR A 284 -9.51 24.39 -8.99
CA TYR A 284 -8.31 24.42 -9.84
C TYR A 284 -7.46 25.65 -9.54
N ASN A 285 -6.20 25.63 -9.95
CA ASN A 285 -5.29 26.75 -9.74
C ASN A 285 -5.00 27.50 -11.04
N VAL A 286 -4.78 28.81 -10.91
CA VAL A 286 -4.28 29.68 -11.97
C VAL A 286 -3.04 30.42 -11.51
N VAL A 287 -2.25 30.89 -12.46
CA VAL A 287 -1.04 31.68 -12.24
C VAL A 287 -1.05 32.90 -13.16
N ASN A 288 -0.61 34.05 -12.65
CA ASN A 288 -0.38 35.24 -13.46
C ASN A 288 1.03 35.19 -14.06
N ILE A 289 1.10 35.01 -15.39
CA ILE A 289 2.35 35.03 -16.14
C ILE A 289 2.29 36.23 -17.09
N ASP A 290 3.19 37.19 -16.92
CA ASP A 290 3.29 38.41 -17.73
C ASP A 290 1.97 39.21 -17.84
N GLY A 291 1.13 39.19 -16.80
CA GLY A 291 -0.15 39.89 -16.78
C GLY A 291 -1.34 39.06 -17.30
N GLU A 292 -1.12 37.81 -17.71
CA GLU A 292 -2.15 36.89 -18.19
C GLU A 292 -2.39 35.76 -17.17
N TRP A 293 -3.65 35.57 -16.77
CA TRP A 293 -4.05 34.46 -15.91
C TRP A 293 -4.16 33.16 -16.73
N LYS A 294 -3.27 32.20 -16.44
CA LYS A 294 -3.23 30.90 -17.09
C LYS A 294 -3.55 29.78 -16.11
N ARG A 295 -4.21 28.73 -16.58
CA ARG A 295 -4.39 27.50 -15.80
C ARG A 295 -3.09 26.72 -15.80
N TYR A 296 -2.76 26.13 -14.68
CA TYR A 296 -1.64 25.18 -14.58
C TYR A 296 -2.13 23.89 -13.92
N SER A 297 -1.48 22.78 -14.24
CA SER A 297 -1.70 21.48 -13.62
C SER A 297 -0.53 21.08 -12.71
N GLU A 298 0.65 21.68 -12.92
CA GLU A 298 1.84 21.40 -12.11
C GLU A 298 2.69 22.66 -11.94
N MET A 299 3.29 22.79 -10.75
CA MET A 299 4.23 23.85 -10.36
C MET A 299 5.47 23.17 -9.78
N VAL A 300 6.64 23.52 -10.27
CA VAL A 300 7.94 23.09 -9.73
C VAL A 300 8.82 24.29 -9.46
N PHE A 301 9.80 24.18 -8.56
CA PHE A 301 10.73 25.29 -8.37
C PHE A 301 11.58 25.46 -9.60
N LYS A 302 11.91 26.71 -9.93
CA LYS A 302 12.66 27.02 -11.14
C LYS A 302 13.97 26.24 -11.21
N GLY A 303 14.17 25.52 -12.32
CA GLY A 303 15.33 24.66 -12.54
C GLY A 303 15.19 23.21 -12.08
N GLU A 304 14.06 22.85 -11.45
CA GLU A 304 13.68 21.46 -11.21
C GLU A 304 12.92 20.88 -12.41
N GLU A 305 12.94 19.55 -12.56
CA GLU A 305 12.16 18.86 -13.57
C GLU A 305 10.73 18.61 -13.07
N PRO A 306 9.70 18.62 -13.95
CA PRO A 306 8.37 18.15 -13.60
C PRO A 306 8.39 16.75 -13.03
N PHE A 307 7.64 16.53 -11.95
CA PHE A 307 7.39 15.22 -11.37
C PHE A 307 6.53 14.36 -12.29
N SER A 308 5.55 14.98 -12.98
CA SER A 308 4.62 14.23 -13.83
C SER A 308 5.19 13.95 -15.22
N LYS A 309 4.95 12.74 -15.72
CA LYS A 309 5.41 12.27 -17.04
C LYS A 309 4.27 12.17 -18.06
N TRP A 310 3.35 13.15 -18.07
CA TRP A 310 2.26 13.19 -19.04
C TRP A 310 2.77 13.63 -20.42
N ASP A 311 2.30 12.95 -21.46
CA ASP A 311 2.63 13.21 -22.86
C ASP A 311 2.13 14.58 -23.35
N ASP A 312 1.07 15.12 -22.75
CA ASP A 312 0.48 16.42 -23.06
C ASP A 312 0.89 17.53 -22.07
N LEU A 313 1.88 17.29 -21.20
CA LEU A 313 2.38 18.31 -20.27
C LEU A 313 3.23 19.34 -21.03
N VAL A 314 2.79 20.60 -21.00
CA VAL A 314 3.46 21.70 -21.71
C VAL A 314 3.85 22.78 -20.72
N TYR A 315 5.07 23.27 -20.83
CA TYR A 315 5.54 24.44 -20.09
C TYR A 315 4.78 25.70 -20.54
N ILE A 316 4.19 26.43 -19.59
CA ILE A 316 3.36 27.61 -19.86
C ILE A 316 3.98 28.95 -19.43
N GLY A 317 5.06 28.90 -18.64
CA GLY A 317 5.87 30.05 -18.24
C GLY A 317 6.40 29.97 -16.81
N THR A 318 7.24 30.94 -16.44
CA THR A 318 7.78 31.12 -15.09
C THR A 318 7.04 32.28 -14.42
N ALA A 319 6.67 32.13 -13.15
CA ALA A 319 6.18 33.23 -12.33
C ALA A 319 6.60 33.02 -10.86
N LYS A 320 6.30 33.99 -10.01
CA LYS A 320 6.49 33.81 -8.56
C LYS A 320 5.37 32.96 -7.97
N GLN A 321 5.65 32.19 -6.94
CA GLN A 321 4.66 31.37 -6.24
C GLN A 321 3.45 32.19 -5.73
N GLY A 322 3.68 33.43 -5.28
CA GLY A 322 2.65 34.35 -4.82
C GLY A 322 1.72 34.89 -5.93
N GLU A 323 2.02 34.63 -7.21
CA GLU A 323 1.18 35.00 -8.36
C GLU A 323 0.14 33.92 -8.69
N THR A 324 -0.08 32.97 -7.78
CA THR A 324 -1.06 31.89 -7.94
C THR A 324 -2.37 32.18 -7.20
N GLU A 325 -3.48 31.69 -7.75
CA GLU A 325 -4.81 31.83 -7.15
C GLU A 325 -5.61 30.53 -7.36
N GLY A 326 -6.30 30.08 -6.30
CA GLY A 326 -7.28 29.00 -6.38
C GLY A 326 -8.62 29.50 -6.88
N LYS A 327 -9.21 28.82 -7.86
CA LYS A 327 -10.53 29.08 -8.43
C LYS A 327 -11.39 27.84 -8.36
N GLN A 328 -12.70 28.00 -8.54
CA GLN A 328 -13.64 26.89 -8.57
C GLN A 328 -14.57 27.03 -9.78
N PHE A 329 -14.75 25.94 -10.52
CA PHE A 329 -15.76 25.87 -11.56
C PHE A 329 -17.16 25.77 -10.99
N THR A 330 -18.09 26.43 -11.67
CA THR A 330 -19.51 26.12 -11.56
C THR A 330 -19.83 24.77 -12.22
N GLN A 331 -20.98 24.20 -11.89
CA GLN A 331 -21.45 22.95 -12.50
C GLN A 331 -21.57 23.05 -14.04
N GLU A 332 -22.00 24.20 -14.55
CA GLU A 332 -22.10 24.46 -15.98
C GLU A 332 -20.73 24.48 -16.68
N GLU A 333 -19.73 25.12 -16.06
CA GLU A 333 -18.36 25.16 -16.59
C GLU A 333 -17.70 23.78 -16.59
N MET A 334 -17.95 22.96 -15.56
CA MET A 334 -17.49 21.57 -15.53
C MET A 334 -18.11 20.75 -16.67
N MET A 335 -19.41 20.92 -16.93
CA MET A 335 -20.08 20.25 -18.05
C MET A 335 -19.53 20.70 -19.41
N GLN A 336 -19.29 22.00 -19.59
CA GLN A 336 -18.69 22.53 -20.81
C GLN A 336 -17.27 22.01 -21.03
N PHE A 337 -16.47 21.90 -19.95
CA PHE A 337 -15.13 21.33 -20.03
C PHE A 337 -15.16 19.84 -20.39
N ALA A 338 -16.10 19.06 -19.86
CA ALA A 338 -16.28 17.66 -20.21
C ALA A 338 -16.63 17.48 -21.71
N VAL A 339 -17.48 18.36 -22.26
CA VAL A 339 -17.79 18.38 -23.70
C VAL A 339 -16.55 18.72 -24.52
N TYR A 340 -15.79 19.75 -24.12
CA TYR A 340 -14.54 20.12 -24.78
C TYR A 340 -13.54 18.95 -24.84
N MET A 341 -13.34 18.24 -23.73
CA MET A 341 -12.43 17.09 -23.67
C MET A 341 -12.88 15.95 -24.58
N ARG A 342 -14.19 15.69 -24.65
CA ARG A 342 -14.76 14.70 -25.57
C ARG A 342 -14.50 15.06 -27.03
N GLU A 343 -14.78 16.30 -27.43
CA GLU A 343 -14.59 16.77 -28.80
C GLU A 343 -13.11 16.80 -29.21
N LYS A 344 -12.22 17.15 -28.27
CA LYS A 344 -10.77 17.14 -28.50
C LYS A 344 -10.26 15.72 -28.76
N ARG A 345 -10.74 14.73 -27.99
CA ARG A 345 -10.42 13.32 -28.19
C ARG A 345 -10.90 12.82 -29.55
N GLU A 346 -12.10 13.21 -29.98
CA GLU A 346 -12.63 12.82 -31.30
C GLU A 346 -11.76 13.37 -32.45
N LYS A 347 -11.21 14.58 -32.31
CA LYS A 347 -10.29 15.18 -33.29
C LYS A 347 -8.87 14.60 -33.29
N SER A 348 -8.33 14.21 -32.12
CA SER A 348 -7.02 13.56 -32.04
C SER A 348 -7.02 12.13 -32.57
N SER A 349 -8.19 11.48 -32.63
CA SER A 349 -8.37 10.11 -33.14
C SER A 349 -8.50 10.05 -34.68
N LEU A 350 -8.50 11.20 -35.35
CA LEU A 350 -8.68 11.35 -36.80
C LEU A 350 -7.35 11.57 -37.57
N HIS A 351 -6.20 11.34 -36.92
CA HIS A 351 -4.87 11.45 -37.53
C HIS A 351 -4.05 10.17 -37.39
#